data_AF-A0AAD8UCA7-F1
#
_entry.id   AF-A0AAD8UCA7-F1
#
_cell.length_a   1.000
_cell.length_b   1.000
_cell.length_c   1.000
_cell.angle_alpha   90.00
_cell.angle_beta   90.00
_cell.angle_gamma   90.00
#
_symmetry.space_group_name_H-M   'P 1'
#
loop_
_entity.id
_entity.type
_entity.pdbx_description
1 polymer ?
#
loop_
_entity_poly.entity_id
_entity_poly.type
_entity_poly.pdbx_seq_one_letter_code
_entity_poly.pdbx_strand_id
1 'polypeptide(L)'
;MHFPGLALILSLATLVIANPVDFEVRDDWAKVVSFSDDLCNSDQSTFEVTGSGAYRCIPVTNKRSIKVLQKRDCTIKTFSGSNCGGSHFTLPDGDLNCHSVLHASVEISC
;
A
#
# COMPACT_ATOMS: atom_id res chain seq x y z
N MET A 1 -4.87 16.89 77.17
CA MET A 1 -3.61 16.82 76.39
C MET A 1 -3.67 15.50 75.61
N HIS A 2 -4.44 15.42 74.52
CA HIS A 2 -4.06 15.71 73.12
C HIS A 2 -2.74 15.05 72.71
N PHE A 3 -2.80 13.91 72.01
CA PHE A 3 -1.86 13.56 70.95
C PHE A 3 -2.60 12.85 69.79
N PRO A 4 -2.56 13.40 68.56
CA PRO A 4 -3.04 12.82 67.31
C PRO A 4 -1.96 11.87 66.75
N GLY A 5 -2.06 11.15 65.64
CA GLY A 5 -3.05 11.05 64.59
C GLY A 5 -2.57 9.95 63.63
N LEU A 6 -3.54 9.24 63.05
CA LEU A 6 -3.35 8.36 61.90
C LEU A 6 -2.90 9.18 60.69
N ALA A 7 -1.86 8.71 59.99
CA ALA A 7 -1.64 9.06 58.59
C ALA A 7 -0.87 7.93 57.90
N LEU A 8 -1.63 6.94 57.42
CA LEU A 8 -1.15 5.89 56.53
C LEU A 8 -1.14 6.49 55.12
N ILE A 9 0.05 6.91 54.67
CA ILE A 9 0.23 7.52 53.34
C ILE A 9 0.29 6.37 52.32
N LEU A 10 -0.85 6.05 51.68
CA LEU A 10 -0.85 5.27 50.45
C LEU A 10 -0.34 6.20 49.33
N SER A 11 0.94 6.07 48.99
CA SER A 11 1.49 6.63 47.76
C SER A 11 0.88 5.86 46.58
N LEU A 12 -0.11 6.47 45.90
CA LEU A 12 -0.59 6.01 44.60
C LEU A 12 0.57 6.13 43.59
N ALA A 13 1.13 4.99 43.19
CA ALA A 13 1.94 4.91 42.00
C ALA A 13 1.02 5.05 40.78
N THR A 14 0.98 6.22 40.16
CA THR A 14 0.37 6.40 38.84
C THR A 14 1.27 5.73 37.80
N LEU A 15 0.86 4.53 37.36
CA LEU A 15 1.37 3.93 36.13
C LEU A 15 0.89 4.79 34.95
N VAL A 16 1.78 5.61 34.40
CA VAL A 16 1.59 6.19 33.07
C VAL A 16 1.71 5.04 32.07
N ILE A 17 0.57 4.52 31.65
CA ILE A 17 0.51 3.57 30.54
C ILE A 17 0.74 4.41 29.28
N ALA A 18 1.99 4.46 28.81
CA ALA A 18 2.24 4.90 27.45
C ALA A 18 1.52 3.88 26.55
N ASN A 19 0.47 4.33 25.86
CA ASN A 19 -0.14 3.52 24.81
C ASN A 19 1.00 3.11 23.87
N PRO A 20 1.13 1.83 23.48
CA PRO A 20 1.98 1.51 22.37
C PRO A 20 1.48 2.35 21.20
N VAL A 21 2.31 3.28 20.72
CA VAL A 21 2.19 3.73 19.35
C VAL A 21 2.30 2.43 18.57
N ASP A 22 1.17 1.97 18.05
CA ASP A 22 1.17 0.95 17.02
C ASP A 22 1.93 1.58 15.86
N PHE A 23 3.24 1.36 15.84
CA PHE A 23 3.98 1.39 14.61
C PHE A 23 3.41 0.19 13.86
N GLU A 24 2.26 0.37 13.21
CA GLU A 24 1.96 -0.42 12.02
C GLU A 24 3.23 -0.25 11.20
N VAL A 25 4.04 -1.32 11.17
CA VAL A 25 5.08 -1.43 10.16
C VAL A 25 4.36 -1.03 8.88
N ARG A 26 4.88 -0.02 8.17
CA ARG A 26 4.30 0.43 6.91
C ARG A 26 4.50 -0.69 5.90
N ASP A 27 3.71 -1.74 6.06
CA ASP A 27 3.86 -3.09 5.54
C ASP A 27 2.98 -3.28 4.32
N ASP A 28 2.39 -2.20 3.82
CA ASP A 28 1.66 -2.17 2.56
C ASP A 28 2.68 -2.08 1.44
N TRP A 29 2.49 -2.90 0.41
CA TRP A 29 3.40 -2.89 -0.72
C TRP A 29 2.76 -3.54 -1.94
N ALA A 30 3.25 -3.17 -3.11
CA ALA A 30 2.84 -3.77 -4.35
C ALA A 30 4.02 -3.85 -5.31
N LYS A 31 4.09 -4.99 -6.00
CA LYS A 31 5.03 -5.24 -7.09
C LYS A 31 4.25 -5.72 -8.30
N VAL A 32 4.33 -4.96 -9.38
CA VAL A 32 3.57 -5.19 -10.61
C VAL A 32 4.49 -5.09 -11.82
N VAL A 33 4.17 -5.82 -12.88
CA VAL A 33 4.90 -5.80 -14.15
C VAL A 33 3.94 -5.49 -15.29
N SER A 34 4.31 -4.54 -16.13
CA SER A 34 3.64 -4.26 -17.40
C SER A 34 4.46 -4.79 -18.57
N PHE A 35 3.79 -5.34 -19.57
CA PHE A 35 4.40 -6.02 -20.72
C PHE A 35 3.97 -5.36 -22.03
N SER A 36 4.81 -5.45 -23.06
CA SER A 36 4.52 -4.87 -24.37
C SER A 36 3.61 -5.73 -25.25
N ASP A 37 3.38 -7.00 -24.90
CA ASP A 37 2.41 -7.91 -25.54
C ASP A 37 1.16 -8.12 -24.70
N ASP A 38 0.20 -8.89 -25.23
CA ASP A 38 -1.07 -9.19 -24.58
C ASP A 38 -1.02 -10.41 -23.64
N LEU A 39 0.10 -11.15 -23.60
CA LEU A 39 0.22 -12.46 -22.95
C LEU A 39 1.22 -12.49 -21.78
N CYS A 40 1.73 -11.33 -21.38
CA CYS A 40 2.73 -11.16 -20.34
C CYS A 40 4.05 -11.94 -20.57
N ASN A 41 4.54 -11.98 -21.82
CA ASN A 41 5.73 -12.79 -22.18
C ASN A 41 6.96 -11.98 -22.62
N SER A 42 6.79 -10.72 -23.03
CA SER A 42 7.85 -9.88 -23.60
C SER A 42 8.04 -8.55 -22.85
N ASP A 43 9.14 -7.85 -23.15
CA ASP A 43 9.48 -6.48 -22.74
C ASP A 43 8.76 -5.96 -21.49
N GLN A 44 9.44 -6.10 -20.36
CA GLN A 44 8.86 -5.90 -19.04
C GLN A 44 9.24 -4.54 -18.45
N SER A 45 8.31 -3.94 -17.73
CA SER A 45 8.57 -2.81 -16.86
C SER A 45 8.00 -3.12 -15.48
N THR A 46 8.88 -3.21 -14.49
CA THR A 46 8.51 -3.59 -13.12
C THR A 46 8.41 -2.34 -12.25
N PHE A 47 7.36 -2.27 -11.46
CA PHE A 47 7.09 -1.18 -10.54
C PHE A 47 6.89 -1.73 -9.15
N GLU A 48 7.51 -1.06 -8.17
CA GLU A 48 7.42 -1.42 -6.76
C GLU A 48 7.12 -0.17 -5.94
N VAL A 49 6.18 -0.30 -5.00
CA VAL A 49 5.77 0.74 -4.06
C VAL A 49 5.65 0.10 -2.70
N THR A 50 6.17 0.77 -1.68
CA THR A 50 6.10 0.33 -0.29
C THR A 50 5.67 1.49 0.61
N GLY A 51 4.94 1.14 1.65
CA GLY A 51 4.52 1.99 2.74
C GLY A 51 3.05 2.40 2.68
N SER A 52 2.40 2.37 3.83
CA SER A 52 1.02 2.83 4.00
C SER A 52 0.86 4.30 3.63
N GLY A 53 -0.23 4.61 2.92
CA GLY A 53 -0.54 5.89 2.30
C GLY A 53 0.34 6.26 1.11
N ALA A 54 1.17 5.34 0.59
CA ALA A 54 2.01 5.62 -0.57
C ALA A 54 1.23 5.60 -1.89
N TYR A 55 1.28 6.73 -2.58
CA TYR A 55 0.70 6.88 -3.91
C TYR A 55 1.78 7.05 -4.98
N ARG A 56 1.65 6.32 -6.10
CA ARG A 56 2.45 6.55 -7.30
C ARG A 56 1.61 6.41 -8.57
N CYS A 57 1.72 7.41 -9.43
CA CYS A 57 1.30 7.35 -10.82
C CYS A 57 2.52 7.21 -11.73
N ILE A 58 2.57 6.14 -12.52
CA ILE A 58 3.73 5.77 -13.32
C ILE A 58 3.34 5.76 -14.80
N PRO A 59 3.79 6.75 -15.60
CA PRO A 59 3.56 6.73 -17.05
C PRO A 59 4.36 5.60 -17.70
N VAL A 60 3.74 4.92 -18.66
CA VAL A 60 4.36 3.85 -19.46
C VAL A 60 4.05 4.06 -20.93
N THR A 61 4.84 3.44 -21.80
CA THR A 61 4.65 3.52 -23.25
C THR A 61 4.62 2.14 -23.85
N ASN A 62 3.69 1.90 -24.78
CA ASN A 62 3.52 0.64 -25.50
C ASN A 62 3.31 -0.58 -24.60
N LYS A 63 2.50 -0.45 -23.52
CA LYS A 63 2.15 -1.58 -22.64
C LYS A 63 0.73 -2.07 -22.88
N ARG A 64 0.60 -3.39 -23.07
CA ARG A 64 -0.61 -4.08 -23.54
C ARG A 64 -1.13 -5.13 -22.57
N SER A 65 -0.31 -5.54 -21.60
CA SER A 65 -0.78 -6.38 -20.50
C SER A 65 -0.06 -6.05 -19.20
N ILE A 66 -0.64 -6.50 -18.10
CA ILE A 66 -0.16 -6.25 -16.75
C ILE A 66 -0.38 -7.48 -15.87
N LYS A 67 0.53 -7.70 -14.92
CA LYS A 67 0.48 -8.79 -13.94
C LYS A 67 0.96 -8.30 -12.58
N VAL A 68 0.18 -8.57 -11.53
CA VAL A 68 0.65 -8.41 -10.15
C VAL A 68 1.58 -9.57 -9.83
N LEU A 69 2.78 -9.28 -9.36
CA LEU A 69 3.67 -10.32 -8.83
C LEU A 69 3.33 -10.60 -7.38
N GLN A 70 3.15 -9.53 -6.60
CA GLN A 70 2.87 -9.60 -5.19
C GLN A 70 2.21 -8.28 -4.74
N LYS A 71 1.29 -8.32 -3.77
CA LYS A 71 0.74 -7.12 -3.14
C LYS A 71 0.19 -7.41 -1.74
N ARG A 72 0.15 -6.38 -0.90
CA ARG A 72 -0.52 -6.34 0.39
C ARG A 72 -1.13 -4.95 0.57
N ASP A 73 -2.44 -4.92 0.81
CA ASP A 73 -3.20 -3.71 1.17
C ASP A 73 -3.04 -2.50 0.21
N CYS A 74 -2.65 -2.76 -1.04
CA CYS A 74 -2.59 -1.75 -2.10
C CYS A 74 -3.60 -1.99 -3.23
N THR A 75 -4.15 -0.91 -3.78
CA THR A 75 -4.95 -0.90 -5.00
C THR A 75 -4.07 -0.57 -6.20
N ILE A 76 -4.25 -1.31 -7.31
CA ILE A 76 -3.50 -1.11 -8.55
C ILE A 76 -4.51 -0.87 -9.67
N LYS A 77 -4.35 0.24 -10.39
CA LYS A 77 -5.18 0.57 -11.54
C LYS A 77 -4.32 0.88 -12.74
N THR A 78 -4.82 0.50 -13.91
CA THR A 78 -4.27 0.97 -15.18
C THR A 78 -5.15 2.06 -15.74
N PHE A 79 -4.56 3.00 -16.47
CA PHE A 79 -5.28 4.12 -17.09
C PHE A 79 -4.91 4.27 -18.56
N SER A 80 -5.87 4.74 -19.36
CA SER A 80 -5.66 5.04 -20.77
C SER A 80 -4.86 6.33 -21.02
N GLY A 81 -4.86 7.26 -20.07
CA GLY A 81 -4.01 8.46 -20.07
C GLY A 81 -2.71 8.26 -19.30
N SER A 82 -1.66 9.02 -19.64
CA SER A 82 -0.34 8.91 -19.01
C SER A 82 -0.23 9.57 -17.62
N ASN A 83 -1.28 10.27 -17.19
CA ASN A 83 -1.36 11.02 -15.94
C ASN A 83 -2.34 10.38 -14.93
N CYS A 84 -2.57 9.07 -15.02
CA CYS A 84 -3.57 8.35 -14.22
C CYS A 84 -4.99 8.95 -14.35
N GLY A 85 -5.33 9.35 -15.57
CA GLY A 85 -6.65 9.86 -15.94
C GLY A 85 -7.26 9.08 -17.10
N GLY A 86 -8.55 9.28 -17.35
CA GLY A 86 -9.30 8.59 -18.40
C GLY A 86 -9.93 7.27 -17.94
N SER A 87 -10.18 6.38 -18.89
CA SER A 87 -10.72 5.04 -18.62
C SER A 87 -9.71 4.21 -17.85
N HIS A 88 -10.20 3.39 -16.92
CA HIS A 88 -9.34 2.60 -16.06
C HIS A 88 -9.81 1.17 -15.90
N PHE A 89 -8.87 0.30 -15.53
CA PHE A 89 -9.12 -1.06 -15.09
C PHE A 89 -8.41 -1.29 -13.75
N THR A 90 -9.17 -1.70 -12.74
CA THR A 90 -8.66 -2.05 -11.42
C THR A 90 -8.32 -3.53 -11.40
N LEU A 91 -7.09 -3.87 -11.01
CA LEU A 91 -6.68 -5.26 -10.90
C LEU A 91 -7.34 -5.90 -9.66
N PRO A 92 -7.98 -7.07 -9.79
CA PRO A 92 -8.63 -7.73 -8.66
C PRO A 92 -7.65 -8.09 -7.54
N ASP A 93 -8.14 -8.08 -6.30
CA ASP A 93 -7.35 -8.53 -5.14
C ASP A 93 -7.06 -10.03 -5.22
N GLY A 94 -5.82 -10.42 -4.91
CA GLY A 94 -5.39 -11.82 -4.94
C GLY A 94 -5.22 -12.41 -6.35
N ASP A 95 -5.46 -11.65 -7.41
CA ASP A 95 -5.26 -12.10 -8.78
C ASP A 95 -3.81 -11.88 -9.24
N LEU A 96 -3.12 -12.99 -9.48
CA LEU A 96 -1.76 -13.02 -10.00
C LEU A 96 -1.73 -13.41 -11.49
N ASN A 97 -2.87 -13.42 -12.18
CA ASN A 97 -2.94 -13.75 -13.59
C ASN A 97 -2.49 -12.58 -14.48
N CYS A 98 -2.28 -12.89 -15.76
CA CYS A 98 -2.03 -11.88 -16.78
C CYS A 98 -3.35 -11.24 -17.22
N HIS A 99 -3.39 -9.93 -17.30
CA HIS A 99 -4.52 -9.19 -17.84
C HIS A 99 -4.10 -8.44 -19.10
N SER A 100 -4.70 -8.77 -20.25
CA SER A 100 -4.56 -8.01 -21.49
C SER A 100 -5.37 -6.71 -21.38
N VAL A 101 -4.68 -5.62 -21.11
CA VAL A 101 -5.23 -4.27 -20.95
C VAL A 101 -4.21 -3.29 -21.52
N LEU A 102 -4.59 -2.59 -22.59
CA LEU A 102 -3.81 -1.48 -23.13
C LEU A 102 -3.85 -0.31 -22.15
N HIS A 103 -2.68 0.21 -21.76
CA HIS A 103 -2.59 1.29 -20.79
C HIS A 103 -1.40 2.21 -21.04
N ALA A 104 -1.53 3.46 -20.59
CA ALA A 104 -0.53 4.51 -20.68
C ALA A 104 0.02 4.94 -19.31
N SER A 105 -0.62 4.54 -18.21
CA SER A 105 -0.05 4.63 -16.87
C SER A 105 -0.57 3.56 -15.93
N VAL A 106 0.18 3.34 -14.85
CA VAL A 106 -0.19 2.48 -13.72
C VAL A 106 -0.22 3.34 -12.46
N GLU A 107 -1.37 3.33 -11.77
CA GLU A 107 -1.53 3.86 -10.43
C GLU A 107 -1.36 2.73 -9.42
N ILE A 108 -0.55 2.99 -8.39
CA ILE A 108 -0.41 2.12 -7.23
C ILE A 108 -0.69 2.99 -6.00
N SER A 109 -1.73 2.63 -5.25
CA SER A 109 -2.11 3.28 -4.01
C SER A 109 -2.09 2.25 -2.88
N CYS A 110 -1.09 2.37 -2.04
CA CYS A 110 -1.06 1.86 -0.69
C CYS A 110 -1.42 3.05 0.24
#